data_AF-A0A653MLS8-F1
#
_entry.id   AF-A0A653MLS8-F1
#
_cell.length_a   1.000
_cell.length_b   1.000
_cell.length_c   1.000
_cell.angle_alpha   90.00
_cell.angle_beta   90.00
_cell.angle_gamma   90.00
#
_symmetry.space_group_name_H-M   'P 1'
#
loop_
_entity.id
_entity.type
_entity.pdbx_description
1 polymer ?
#
loop_
_entity_poly.entity_id
_entity_poly.type
_entity_poly.pdbx_seq_one_letter_code
_entity_poly.pdbx_strand_id
1 'polypeptide(L)'
;MPIKNLIAVLAISLCSHVIAAQLTPQQQAAKERGIMLYNQYKTAIPELRIAAEAGDRESQYFLGEELRLTNRYMTTEAQKWYIAAAEQGDYYAMFRLSDTDNDLCNAMKNCPPGSRSSEDWTRLLWKTAEPLAEKGDGEAMMIMYNSTGELEWLERSASAGYAKAQWLLANRYKEGHGFFFPPWKRSEQIEELLRKSSEGNFVNGMGEYMGILQEKGDLAAARALLIKIAETGDEGAIGSYGAYLAHTPNTLDFPLDLVKGYGLIFLLLELDGGGGAKEYAEDILPEIAAKMTPGQIEQAKAFAKKWKATHPPLSYFPEKLGF
;
A
#
# COMPACT_ATOMS: atom_id res chain seq x y z
N MET A 1 9.00 25.46 74.38
CA MET A 1 9.90 24.72 73.46
C MET A 1 9.08 24.25 72.27
N PRO A 2 9.50 24.54 71.03
CA PRO A 2 8.58 24.63 69.90
C PRO A 2 8.35 23.28 69.20
N ILE A 3 7.09 23.08 68.78
CA ILE A 3 6.61 22.02 67.91
C ILE A 3 7.17 22.25 66.51
N LYS A 4 8.01 21.34 66.02
CA LYS A 4 8.49 21.36 64.63
C LYS A 4 7.48 20.66 63.73
N ASN A 5 6.74 21.44 62.95
CA ASN A 5 5.94 20.96 61.83
C ASN A 5 6.87 20.46 60.72
N LEU A 6 6.80 19.17 60.40
CA LEU A 6 7.46 18.59 59.25
C LEU A 6 6.47 18.61 58.07
N ILE A 7 6.64 19.57 57.16
CA ILE A 7 5.89 19.61 55.89
C ILE A 7 6.65 18.69 54.92
N ALA A 8 6.08 17.53 54.61
CA ALA A 8 6.55 16.67 53.54
C ALA A 8 6.02 17.23 52.21
N VAL A 9 6.90 17.78 51.38
CA VAL A 9 6.58 18.20 50.01
C VAL A 9 6.64 16.97 49.12
N LEU A 10 5.47 16.49 48.68
CA LEU A 10 5.36 15.43 47.69
C LEU A 10 5.68 16.01 46.30
N ALA A 11 6.86 15.73 45.77
CA ALA A 11 7.23 16.09 44.40
C ALA A 11 6.52 15.13 43.42
N ILE A 12 5.43 15.60 42.82
CA ILE A 12 4.75 14.88 41.73
C ILE A 12 5.61 15.06 40.47
N SER A 13 6.35 14.01 40.12
CA SER A 13 7.02 13.90 38.82
C SER A 13 5.95 13.77 37.74
N LEU A 14 5.68 14.86 37.03
CA LEU A 14 4.87 14.85 35.81
C LEU A 14 5.68 14.14 34.72
N CYS A 15 5.51 12.83 34.59
CA CYS A 15 5.91 12.12 33.38
C CYS A 15 5.02 12.61 32.25
N SER A 16 5.55 13.52 31.43
CA SER A 16 4.97 13.99 30.17
C SER A 16 4.83 12.82 29.20
N HIS A 17 3.80 12.00 29.38
CA HIS A 17 3.34 11.11 28.33
C HIS A 17 2.66 12.03 27.31
N VAL A 18 3.31 12.27 26.18
CA VAL A 18 2.64 12.84 25.01
C VAL A 18 1.62 11.79 24.59
N ILE A 19 0.41 11.89 25.14
CA ILE A 19 -0.74 11.15 24.65
C ILE A 19 -1.00 11.75 23.27
N ALA A 20 -0.63 11.02 22.21
CA ALA A 20 -1.09 11.36 20.87
C ALA A 20 -2.62 11.47 20.95
N ALA A 21 -3.14 12.67 20.69
CA ALA A 21 -4.57 12.91 20.78
C ALA A 21 -5.27 11.99 19.78
N GLN A 22 -6.16 11.13 20.28
CA GLN A 22 -6.92 10.22 19.44
C GLN A 22 -7.78 11.05 18.47
N LEU A 23 -7.80 10.65 17.20
CA LEU A 23 -8.60 11.34 16.17
C LEU A 23 -10.08 11.35 16.56
N THR A 24 -10.73 12.49 16.32
CA THR A 24 -12.20 12.57 16.35
C THR A 24 -12.80 11.65 15.28
N PRO A 25 -14.07 11.21 15.42
CA PRO A 25 -14.73 10.42 14.37
C PRO A 25 -14.71 11.07 12.99
N GLN A 26 -14.80 12.41 12.93
CA GLN A 26 -14.71 13.15 11.68
C GLN A 26 -13.30 13.08 11.07
N GLN A 27 -12.25 13.24 11.88
CA GLN A 27 -10.86 13.13 11.40
C GLN A 27 -10.52 11.70 10.99
N GLN A 28 -11.02 10.69 11.69
CA GLN A 28 -10.84 9.29 11.31
C GLN A 28 -11.53 8.98 9.97
N ALA A 29 -12.77 9.46 9.77
CA ALA A 29 -13.47 9.31 8.50
C ALA A 29 -12.77 10.05 7.35
N ALA A 30 -12.18 11.22 7.61
CA ALA A 30 -11.38 11.96 6.64
C ALA A 30 -10.09 11.22 6.27
N LYS A 31 -9.39 10.64 7.27
CA LYS A 31 -8.23 9.77 7.04
C LYS A 31 -8.56 8.59 6.12
N GLU A 32 -9.59 7.83 6.45
CA GLU A 32 -10.01 6.65 5.67
C GLU A 32 -10.40 7.04 4.24
N ARG A 33 -11.14 8.15 4.09
CA ARG A 33 -11.51 8.67 2.77
C ARG A 33 -10.30 9.16 1.98
N GLY A 34 -9.37 9.86 2.63
CA GLY A 34 -8.15 10.35 2.00
C GLY A 34 -7.27 9.22 1.48
N ILE A 35 -7.04 8.18 2.28
CA ILE A 35 -6.26 7.00 1.85
C ILE A 35 -6.98 6.26 0.71
N MET A 36 -8.31 6.12 0.79
CA MET A 36 -9.10 5.53 -0.30
C MET A 36 -8.98 6.33 -1.60
N LEU A 37 -9.07 7.66 -1.55
CA LEU A 37 -8.91 8.52 -2.74
C LEU A 37 -7.50 8.41 -3.31
N TYR A 38 -6.47 8.43 -2.46
CA TYR A 38 -5.06 8.25 -2.85
C TYR A 38 -4.87 6.92 -3.60
N ASN A 39 -5.42 5.85 -3.04
CA ASN A 39 -5.42 4.51 -3.62
C ASN A 39 -6.22 4.36 -4.92
N GLN A 40 -7.09 5.33 -5.23
CA GLN A 40 -7.87 5.42 -6.46
C GLN A 40 -7.27 6.44 -7.46
N TYR A 41 -6.10 7.00 -7.15
CA TYR A 41 -5.47 8.11 -7.88
C TYR A 41 -6.34 9.35 -8.02
N LYS A 42 -7.25 9.55 -7.07
CA LYS A 42 -8.09 10.75 -6.97
C LYS A 42 -7.45 11.75 -6.01
N THR A 43 -7.80 13.03 -6.15
CA THR A 43 -7.33 14.09 -5.27
C THR A 43 -7.65 13.80 -3.80
N ALA A 44 -6.61 13.45 -3.03
CA ALA A 44 -6.74 13.06 -1.62
C ALA A 44 -6.41 14.19 -0.64
N ILE A 45 -5.73 15.25 -1.12
CA ILE A 45 -5.19 16.36 -0.30
C ILE A 45 -6.19 16.92 0.71
N PRO A 46 -7.44 17.30 0.35
CA PRO A 46 -8.35 17.93 1.30
C PRO A 46 -8.69 17.03 2.50
N GLU A 47 -8.87 15.74 2.25
CA GLU A 47 -9.28 14.76 3.27
C GLU A 47 -8.09 14.34 4.14
N LEU A 48 -6.94 14.04 3.52
CA LEU A 48 -5.71 13.71 4.24
C LEU A 48 -5.26 14.85 5.16
N ARG A 49 -5.44 16.11 4.74
CA ARG A 49 -5.07 17.29 5.52
C ARG A 49 -5.79 17.38 6.85
N ILE A 50 -7.07 17.01 6.92
CA ILE A 50 -7.87 17.07 8.16
C ILE A 50 -7.22 16.22 9.27
N ALA A 51 -6.81 14.99 8.95
CA ALA A 51 -6.18 14.09 9.90
C ALA A 51 -4.68 14.39 10.10
N ALA A 52 -3.98 14.84 9.06
CA ALA A 52 -2.58 15.24 9.16
C ALA A 52 -2.37 16.45 10.09
N GLU A 53 -3.25 17.46 10.00
CA GLU A 53 -3.27 18.64 10.88
C GLU A 53 -3.63 18.28 12.32
N ALA A 54 -4.38 17.18 12.52
CA ALA A 54 -4.66 16.63 13.84
C ALA A 54 -3.48 15.82 14.44
N GLY A 55 -2.40 15.64 13.68
CA GLY A 55 -1.20 14.94 14.13
C GLY A 55 -1.10 13.48 13.71
N ASP A 56 -2.03 12.94 12.91
CA ASP A 56 -1.97 11.53 12.49
C ASP A 56 -0.78 11.26 11.57
N ARG A 57 0.20 10.53 12.09
CA ARG A 57 1.46 10.17 11.41
C ARG A 57 1.26 9.62 10.00
N GLU A 58 0.30 8.72 9.82
CA GLU A 58 0.06 8.06 8.53
C GLU A 58 -0.53 9.03 7.51
N SER A 59 -1.48 9.86 7.92
CA SER A 59 -2.07 10.90 7.07
C SER A 59 -1.04 11.97 6.70
N GLN A 60 -0.09 12.29 7.60
CA GLN A 60 1.03 13.17 7.30
C GLN A 60 1.94 12.55 6.22
N TYR A 61 2.27 11.27 6.31
CA TYR A 61 3.02 10.57 5.26
C TYR A 61 2.28 10.61 3.91
N PHE A 62 1.02 10.18 3.87
CA PHE A 62 0.24 10.14 2.63
C PHE A 62 -0.01 11.52 2.03
N LEU A 63 -0.19 12.56 2.86
CA LEU A 63 -0.28 13.94 2.39
C LEU A 63 1.05 14.40 1.77
N GLY A 64 2.18 14.02 2.37
CA GLY A 64 3.51 14.23 1.79
C GLY A 64 3.65 13.57 0.41
N GLU A 65 3.23 12.31 0.27
CA GLU A 65 3.27 11.58 -1.01
C GLU A 65 2.38 12.21 -2.06
N GLU A 66 1.13 12.49 -1.71
CA GLU A 66 0.15 13.10 -2.63
C GLU A 66 0.65 14.46 -3.15
N LEU A 67 1.21 15.30 -2.26
CA LEU A 67 1.81 16.58 -2.66
C LEU A 67 3.04 16.38 -3.54
N ARG A 68 3.93 15.43 -3.22
CA ARG A 68 5.13 15.13 -4.02
C ARG A 68 4.76 14.65 -5.42
N LEU A 69 3.84 13.70 -5.52
CA LEU A 69 3.40 13.11 -6.78
C LEU A 69 2.65 14.12 -7.66
N THR A 70 1.74 14.91 -7.07
CA THR A 70 1.00 15.96 -7.79
C THR A 70 1.93 17.00 -8.39
N ASN A 71 2.95 17.44 -7.64
CA ASN A 71 3.90 18.45 -8.10
C ASN A 71 5.04 17.86 -8.94
N ARG A 72 5.26 16.54 -8.87
CA ARG A 72 6.38 15.79 -9.49
C ARG A 72 7.77 16.15 -8.95
N TYR A 73 7.82 16.77 -7.77
CA TYR A 73 9.05 17.07 -7.03
C TYR A 73 8.73 17.28 -5.55
N MET A 74 9.77 17.26 -4.70
CA MET A 74 9.63 17.54 -3.27
C MET A 74 9.35 19.04 -3.04
N THR A 75 8.12 19.40 -2.72
CA THR A 75 7.78 20.77 -2.32
C THR A 75 8.11 21.01 -0.84
N THR A 76 8.23 22.28 -0.44
CA THR A 76 8.39 22.67 0.96
C THR A 76 7.26 22.15 1.84
N GLU A 77 6.03 22.09 1.30
CA GLU A 77 4.89 21.55 2.02
C GLU A 77 4.95 20.03 2.15
N ALA A 78 5.29 19.30 1.08
CA ALA A 78 5.48 17.85 1.14
C ALA A 78 6.56 17.48 2.17
N GLN A 79 7.70 18.17 2.14
CA GLN A 79 8.79 17.97 3.09
C GLN A 79 8.36 18.25 4.53
N LYS A 80 7.58 19.31 4.78
CA LYS A 80 7.01 19.59 6.11
C LYS A 80 6.20 18.41 6.64
N TRP A 81 5.37 17.79 5.80
CA TRP A 81 4.53 16.68 6.21
C TRP A 81 5.31 15.38 6.42
N TYR A 82 6.31 15.10 5.59
CA TYR A 82 7.25 14.01 5.88
C TYR A 82 8.01 14.23 7.18
N ILE A 83 8.51 15.44 7.45
CA ILE A 83 9.20 15.75 8.72
C ILE A 83 8.26 15.48 9.89
N ALA A 84 7.01 15.94 9.82
CA ALA A 84 6.03 15.69 10.87
C ALA A 84 5.80 14.20 11.13
N ALA A 85 5.72 13.38 10.07
CA ALA A 85 5.58 11.92 10.21
C ALA A 85 6.88 11.26 10.75
N ALA A 86 8.04 11.70 10.27
CA ALA A 86 9.35 11.21 10.66
C ALA A 86 9.66 11.50 12.14
N GLU A 87 9.32 12.67 12.67
CA GLU A 87 9.48 12.99 14.09
C GLU A 87 8.59 12.11 15.00
N GLN A 88 7.56 11.45 14.42
CA GLN A 88 6.73 10.44 15.09
C GLN A 88 7.21 9.00 14.82
N GLY A 89 8.40 8.81 14.25
CA GLY A 89 9.00 7.51 14.01
C GLY A 89 8.55 6.83 12.71
N ASP A 90 7.98 7.56 11.74
CA ASP A 90 7.66 6.98 10.42
C ASP A 90 8.95 6.80 9.59
N TYR A 91 9.41 5.56 9.47
CA TYR A 91 10.63 5.23 8.73
C TYR A 91 10.45 5.35 7.20
N TYR A 92 9.22 5.34 6.67
CA TYR A 92 9.01 5.63 5.25
C TYR A 92 9.23 7.11 4.97
N ALA A 93 8.71 7.99 5.83
CA ALA A 93 8.95 9.41 5.76
C ALA A 93 10.44 9.73 5.89
N MET A 94 11.14 9.09 6.85
CA MET A 94 12.60 9.23 6.99
C MET A 94 13.32 8.78 5.72
N PHE A 95 12.95 7.63 5.14
CA PHE A 95 13.52 7.13 3.89
C PHE A 95 13.31 8.12 2.73
N ARG A 96 12.13 8.73 2.59
CA ARG A 96 11.88 9.77 1.58
C ARG A 96 12.70 11.03 1.79
N LEU A 97 12.95 11.40 3.04
CA LEU A 97 13.80 12.55 3.38
C LEU A 97 15.30 12.25 3.21
N SER A 98 15.69 10.97 3.22
CA SER A 98 17.06 10.53 2.89
C SER A 98 17.37 10.60 1.39
N ASP A 99 16.38 10.41 0.53
CA ASP A 99 16.53 10.33 -0.94
C ASP A 99 16.45 11.70 -1.66
N THR A 100 16.72 12.81 -0.95
CA THR A 100 16.66 14.15 -1.55
C THR A 100 17.92 14.46 -2.35
N ASP A 101 18.05 13.82 -3.51
CA ASP A 101 19.18 13.93 -4.44
C ASP A 101 19.36 15.33 -5.08
N ASN A 102 18.48 16.29 -4.76
CA ASN A 102 18.69 17.72 -4.98
C ASN A 102 17.68 18.49 -4.12
N ASP A 103 18.10 18.87 -2.91
CA ASP A 103 17.23 19.60 -2.00
C ASP A 103 16.97 21.02 -2.53
N LEU A 104 15.92 21.15 -3.33
CA LEU A 104 15.46 22.41 -3.91
C LEU A 104 15.25 23.45 -2.81
N CYS A 105 14.83 23.04 -1.61
CA CYS A 105 14.66 23.99 -0.52
C CYS A 105 15.98 24.56 -0.01
N ASN A 106 17.07 23.79 -0.05
CA ASN A 106 18.41 24.29 0.30
C ASN A 106 18.89 25.29 -0.75
N ALA A 107 18.71 24.98 -2.04
CA ALA A 107 19.06 25.90 -3.13
C ALA A 107 18.27 27.21 -3.04
N MET A 108 16.98 27.13 -2.70
CA MET A 108 16.09 28.27 -2.51
C MET A 108 16.18 28.91 -1.11
N LYS A 109 16.97 28.34 -0.21
CA LYS A 109 17.11 28.74 1.21
C LYS A 109 15.77 28.91 1.94
N ASN A 110 14.82 28.00 1.69
CA ASN A 110 13.45 28.07 2.20
C ASN A 110 12.98 26.73 2.80
N CYS A 111 13.90 25.92 3.33
CA CYS A 111 13.55 24.66 3.97
C CYS A 111 12.60 24.84 5.16
N PRO A 112 11.65 23.90 5.36
CA PRO A 112 10.76 23.95 6.49
C PRO A 112 11.52 23.78 7.83
N PRO A 113 10.99 24.30 8.94
CA PRO A 113 11.57 24.06 10.26
C PRO A 113 11.69 22.56 10.56
N GLY A 114 12.79 22.16 11.20
CA GLY A 114 13.08 20.75 11.50
C GLY A 114 13.75 19.99 10.34
N SER A 115 14.00 20.63 9.19
CA SER A 115 14.83 20.03 8.14
C SER A 115 16.22 19.66 8.68
N ARG A 116 16.66 18.46 8.31
CA ARG A 116 17.99 17.90 8.58
C ARG A 116 18.65 17.54 7.25
N SER A 117 19.96 17.28 7.27
CA SER A 117 20.65 16.75 6.09
C SER A 117 20.12 15.34 5.74
N SER A 118 20.27 14.92 4.48
CA SER A 118 19.96 13.55 4.05
C SER A 118 20.69 12.50 4.91
N GLU A 119 21.96 12.74 5.26
CA GLU A 119 22.76 11.87 6.13
C GLU A 119 22.16 11.76 7.55
N ASP A 120 21.65 12.87 8.10
CA ASP A 120 21.00 12.87 9.41
C ASP A 120 19.66 12.11 9.38
N TRP A 121 18.90 12.19 8.28
CA TRP A 121 17.68 11.39 8.09
C TRP A 121 18.00 9.91 7.96
N THR A 122 19.04 9.54 7.22
CA THR A 122 19.50 8.14 7.11
C THR A 122 19.94 7.60 8.46
N ARG A 123 20.67 8.40 9.25
CA ARG A 123 21.05 7.99 10.62
C ARG A 123 19.83 7.81 11.52
N LEU A 124 18.83 8.69 11.42
CA LEU A 124 17.59 8.57 12.19
C LEU A 124 16.78 7.35 11.75
N LEU A 125 16.71 7.09 10.44
CA LEU A 125 16.07 5.92 9.85
C LEU A 125 16.63 4.64 10.47
N TRP A 126 17.95 4.45 10.40
CA TRP A 126 18.59 3.24 10.94
C TRP A 126 18.42 3.13 12.45
N LYS A 127 18.58 4.24 13.18
CA LYS A 127 18.32 4.27 14.63
C LYS A 127 16.89 3.85 15.00
N THR A 128 15.92 4.08 14.11
CA THR A 128 14.50 3.75 14.31
C THR A 128 14.17 2.33 13.85
N ALA A 129 14.63 1.93 12.67
CA ALA A 129 14.27 0.66 12.03
C ALA A 129 15.10 -0.52 12.53
N GLU A 130 16.41 -0.36 12.74
CA GLU A 130 17.31 -1.45 13.10
C GLU A 130 16.91 -2.16 14.41
N PRO A 131 16.55 -1.46 15.52
CA PRO A 131 16.10 -2.14 16.74
C PRO A 131 14.78 -2.92 16.57
N LEU A 132 13.93 -2.53 15.62
CA LEU A 132 12.69 -3.26 15.30
C LEU A 132 13.00 -4.48 14.43
N ALA A 133 13.86 -4.30 13.43
CA ALA A 133 14.35 -5.35 12.57
C ALA A 133 15.05 -6.46 13.39
N GLU A 134 15.90 -6.10 14.36
CA GLU A 134 16.55 -7.06 15.26
C GLU A 134 15.58 -7.81 16.18
N LYS A 135 14.36 -7.29 16.38
CA LYS A 135 13.28 -7.96 17.12
C LYS A 135 12.38 -8.83 16.23
N GLY A 136 12.68 -8.94 14.93
CA GLY A 136 11.90 -9.75 13.99
C GLY A 136 10.83 -8.98 13.23
N ASP A 137 10.80 -7.65 13.29
CA ASP A 137 9.87 -6.85 12.50
C ASP A 137 10.26 -6.91 11.01
N GLY A 138 9.48 -7.67 10.23
CA GLY A 138 9.76 -7.86 8.82
C GLY A 138 9.62 -6.58 7.98
N GLU A 139 8.73 -5.66 8.35
CA GLU A 139 8.57 -4.41 7.63
C GLU A 139 9.79 -3.49 7.84
N ALA A 140 10.27 -3.41 9.08
CA ALA A 140 11.51 -2.70 9.40
C ALA A 140 12.73 -3.31 8.66
N MET A 141 12.82 -4.64 8.60
CA MET A 141 13.87 -5.32 7.81
C MET A 141 13.78 -4.98 6.32
N MET A 142 12.58 -4.94 5.74
CA MET A 142 12.40 -4.54 4.33
C MET A 142 12.87 -3.09 4.10
N ILE A 143 12.66 -2.21 5.08
CA ILE A 143 13.12 -0.82 4.98
C ILE A 143 14.62 -0.69 5.15
N MET A 144 15.24 -1.50 6.02
CA MET A 144 16.70 -1.63 6.06
C MET A 144 17.26 -2.10 4.72
N TYR A 145 16.62 -3.08 4.06
CA TYR A 145 16.99 -3.48 2.70
C TYR A 145 16.90 -2.32 1.71
N ASN A 146 15.79 -1.58 1.68
CA ASN A 146 15.63 -0.45 0.76
C ASN A 146 16.69 0.64 0.99
N SER A 147 17.12 0.85 2.23
CA SER A 147 18.11 1.87 2.59
C SER A 147 19.57 1.45 2.39
N THR A 148 19.89 0.16 2.50
CA THR A 148 21.27 -0.34 2.49
C THR A 148 21.62 -1.10 1.20
N GLY A 149 20.62 -1.65 0.51
CA GLY A 149 20.80 -2.56 -0.61
C GLY A 149 21.28 -3.96 -0.21
N GLU A 150 21.44 -4.25 1.09
CA GLU A 150 21.95 -5.52 1.58
C GLU A 150 20.85 -6.59 1.54
N LEU A 151 21.00 -7.57 0.65
CA LEU A 151 20.01 -8.62 0.40
C LEU A 151 19.64 -9.43 1.66
N GLU A 152 20.58 -9.56 2.61
CA GLU A 152 20.37 -10.29 3.87
C GLU A 152 19.18 -9.72 4.67
N TRP A 153 18.98 -8.40 4.69
CA TRP A 153 17.81 -7.80 5.34
C TRP A 153 16.50 -8.26 4.70
N LEU A 154 16.47 -8.36 3.37
CA LEU A 154 15.30 -8.82 2.65
C LEU A 154 15.04 -10.31 2.88
N GLU A 155 16.10 -11.13 2.94
CA GLU A 155 16.02 -12.56 3.27
C GLU A 155 15.49 -12.79 4.68
N ARG A 156 15.97 -12.02 5.66
CA ARG A 156 15.46 -12.03 7.04
C ARG A 156 13.99 -11.60 7.08
N SER A 157 13.62 -10.54 6.35
CA SER A 157 12.24 -10.04 6.28
C SER A 157 11.27 -11.09 5.72
N ALA A 158 11.64 -11.73 4.61
CA ALA A 158 10.85 -12.80 4.01
C ALA A 158 10.71 -14.01 4.93
N SER A 159 11.81 -14.35 5.64
CA SER A 159 11.83 -15.44 6.63
C SER A 159 10.99 -15.14 7.87
N ALA A 160 10.86 -13.87 8.26
CA ALA A 160 9.97 -13.41 9.32
C ALA A 160 8.47 -13.45 8.93
N GLY A 161 8.15 -13.84 7.69
CA GLY A 161 6.78 -13.99 7.22
C GLY A 161 6.18 -12.73 6.60
N TYR A 162 6.97 -11.68 6.36
CA TYR A 162 6.44 -10.46 5.76
C TYR A 162 6.16 -10.66 4.27
N ALA A 163 4.87 -10.76 3.92
CA ALA A 163 4.39 -11.18 2.61
C ALA A 163 4.94 -10.30 1.47
N LYS A 164 5.03 -8.98 1.68
CA LYS A 164 5.62 -8.06 0.70
C LYS A 164 7.11 -8.33 0.46
N ALA A 165 7.87 -8.64 1.50
CA ALA A 165 9.28 -9.01 1.35
C ALA A 165 9.47 -10.38 0.69
N GLN A 166 8.57 -11.33 0.90
CA GLN A 166 8.59 -12.61 0.18
C GLN A 166 8.43 -12.40 -1.32
N TRP A 167 7.46 -11.58 -1.74
CA TRP A 167 7.29 -11.18 -3.14
C TRP A 167 8.51 -10.42 -3.67
N LEU A 168 9.01 -9.44 -2.93
CA LEU A 168 10.16 -8.65 -3.35
C LEU A 168 11.42 -9.50 -3.49
N LEU A 169 11.66 -10.44 -2.57
CA LEU A 169 12.78 -11.37 -2.63
C LEU A 169 12.67 -12.31 -3.83
N ALA A 170 11.46 -12.81 -4.13
CA ALA A 170 11.21 -13.59 -5.32
C ALA A 170 11.62 -12.81 -6.58
N ASN A 171 11.28 -11.51 -6.65
CA ASN A 171 11.68 -10.64 -7.75
C ASN A 171 13.19 -10.39 -7.79
N ARG A 172 13.87 -10.18 -6.65
CA ARG A 172 15.34 -10.10 -6.62
C ARG A 172 16.00 -11.39 -7.11
N TYR A 173 15.45 -12.54 -6.76
CA TYR A 173 15.95 -13.81 -7.28
C TYR A 173 15.69 -13.98 -8.79
N LYS A 174 14.57 -13.47 -9.34
CA LYS A 174 14.37 -13.43 -10.80
C LYS A 174 15.39 -12.53 -11.51
N GLU A 175 15.75 -11.40 -10.89
CA GLU A 175 16.75 -10.44 -11.36
C GLU A 175 18.20 -10.96 -11.26
N GLY A 176 18.41 -12.15 -10.67
CA GLY A 176 19.71 -12.81 -10.59
C GLY A 176 20.43 -12.67 -9.25
N HIS A 177 19.88 -11.96 -8.27
CA HIS A 177 20.44 -11.86 -6.92
C HIS A 177 20.47 -13.22 -6.22
N GLY A 178 21.39 -13.42 -5.28
CA GLY A 178 21.58 -14.68 -4.56
C GLY A 178 22.31 -15.76 -5.37
N PHE A 179 22.85 -16.74 -4.66
CA PHE A 179 23.61 -17.85 -5.24
C PHE A 179 22.82 -19.16 -5.13
N PHE A 180 22.57 -19.81 -6.28
CA PHE A 180 21.81 -21.05 -6.35
C PHE A 180 22.60 -22.10 -7.11
N PHE A 181 22.93 -23.18 -6.42
CA PHE A 181 23.47 -24.38 -7.03
C PHE A 181 22.69 -25.60 -6.53
N PRO A 182 22.15 -26.44 -7.43
CA PRO A 182 22.11 -26.27 -8.89
C PRO A 182 21.14 -25.16 -9.37
N PRO A 183 21.24 -24.66 -10.62
CA PRO A 183 20.51 -23.46 -11.07
C PRO A 183 18.98 -23.52 -10.91
N TRP A 184 18.37 -24.71 -11.03
CA TRP A 184 16.91 -24.89 -10.87
C TRP A 184 16.42 -24.65 -9.44
N LYS A 185 17.30 -24.63 -8.43
CA LYS A 185 16.93 -24.24 -7.07
C LYS A 185 16.43 -22.80 -6.98
N ARG A 186 16.85 -21.93 -7.90
CA ARG A 186 16.36 -20.55 -7.99
C ARG A 186 14.86 -20.51 -8.27
N SER A 187 14.39 -21.24 -9.29
CA SER A 187 12.96 -21.27 -9.65
C SER A 187 12.11 -21.91 -8.55
N GLU A 188 12.61 -22.97 -7.89
CA GLU A 188 11.92 -23.57 -6.73
C GLU A 188 11.72 -22.56 -5.59
N GLN A 189 12.75 -21.76 -5.27
CA GLN A 189 12.67 -20.76 -4.21
C GLN A 189 11.80 -19.57 -4.59
N ILE A 190 11.82 -19.12 -5.85
CA ILE A 190 10.93 -18.06 -6.35
C ILE A 190 9.48 -18.48 -6.19
N GLU A 191 9.12 -19.70 -6.62
CA GLU A 191 7.75 -20.20 -6.47
C GLU A 191 7.34 -20.29 -5.01
N GLU A 192 8.20 -20.83 -4.15
CA GLU A 192 7.94 -20.97 -2.72
C GLU A 192 7.70 -19.62 -2.04
N LEU A 193 8.47 -18.59 -2.39
CA LEU A 193 8.31 -17.24 -1.87
C LEU A 193 7.00 -16.61 -2.34
N LEU A 194 6.65 -16.76 -3.62
CA LEU A 194 5.38 -16.26 -4.15
C LEU A 194 4.17 -16.96 -3.54
N ARG A 195 4.26 -18.29 -3.32
CA ARG A 195 3.26 -19.05 -2.58
C ARG A 195 3.07 -18.51 -1.16
N LYS A 196 4.15 -18.30 -0.41
CA LYS A 196 4.08 -17.73 0.95
C LYS A 196 3.53 -16.30 0.95
N SER A 197 3.92 -15.48 -0.03
CA SER A 197 3.40 -14.12 -0.17
C SER A 197 1.89 -14.13 -0.42
N SER A 198 1.43 -15.07 -1.26
CA SER A 198 0.01 -15.33 -1.52
C SER A 198 -0.75 -15.81 -0.26
N GLU A 199 -0.15 -16.68 0.55
CA GLU A 199 -0.68 -17.12 1.84
C GLU A 199 -0.78 -15.96 2.85
N GLY A 200 0.15 -15.01 2.78
CA GLY A 200 0.12 -13.75 3.51
C GLY A 200 -0.87 -12.71 2.97
N ASN A 201 -1.69 -13.06 1.97
CA ASN A 201 -2.69 -12.19 1.33
C ASN A 201 -2.12 -10.91 0.68
N PHE A 202 -0.85 -10.92 0.27
CA PHE A 202 -0.29 -9.78 -0.47
C PHE A 202 -0.70 -9.87 -1.94
N VAL A 203 -1.42 -8.85 -2.43
CA VAL A 203 -2.04 -8.82 -3.77
C VAL A 203 -1.06 -9.16 -4.89
N ASN A 204 0.12 -8.52 -4.94
CA ASN A 204 1.12 -8.80 -5.96
C ASN A 204 1.65 -10.25 -5.88
N GLY A 205 1.84 -10.77 -4.66
CA GLY A 205 2.23 -12.16 -4.42
C GLY A 205 1.17 -13.16 -4.88
N MET A 206 -0.10 -12.89 -4.58
CA MET A 206 -1.24 -13.69 -5.04
C MET A 206 -1.33 -13.70 -6.57
N GLY A 207 -1.18 -12.54 -7.22
CA GLY A 207 -1.26 -12.41 -8.67
C GLY A 207 -0.14 -13.15 -9.40
N GLU A 208 1.11 -13.03 -8.93
CA GLU A 208 2.22 -13.76 -9.53
C GLU A 208 2.15 -15.27 -9.28
N TYR A 209 1.74 -15.70 -8.07
CA TYR A 209 1.55 -17.12 -7.78
C TYR A 209 0.38 -17.72 -8.58
N MET A 210 -0.68 -16.95 -8.80
CA MET A 210 -1.78 -17.31 -9.70
C MET A 210 -1.26 -17.57 -11.13
N GLY A 211 -0.33 -16.77 -11.63
CA GLY A 211 0.32 -17.00 -12.94
C GLY A 211 1.05 -18.34 -13.00
N ILE A 212 1.80 -18.69 -11.95
CA ILE A 212 2.49 -19.99 -11.86
C ILE A 212 1.49 -21.16 -11.88
N LEU A 213 0.37 -21.03 -11.16
CA LEU A 213 -0.68 -22.06 -11.15
C LEU A 213 -1.32 -22.25 -12.54
N GLN A 214 -1.49 -21.16 -13.30
CA GLN A 214 -1.98 -21.23 -14.68
C GLN A 214 -1.00 -21.98 -15.59
N GLU A 215 0.30 -21.68 -15.50
CA GLU A 215 1.34 -22.37 -16.28
C GLU A 215 1.38 -23.87 -15.98
N LYS A 216 1.10 -24.25 -14.72
CA LYS A 216 1.00 -25.65 -14.28
C LYS A 216 -0.34 -26.31 -14.63
N GLY A 217 -1.29 -25.57 -15.19
CA GLY A 217 -2.62 -26.06 -15.55
C GLY A 217 -3.59 -26.20 -14.37
N ASP A 218 -3.25 -25.71 -13.18
CA ASP A 218 -4.17 -25.68 -12.03
C ASP A 218 -5.09 -24.45 -12.11
N LEU A 219 -5.99 -24.48 -13.10
CA LEU A 219 -6.94 -23.40 -13.34
C LEU A 219 -7.91 -23.23 -12.18
N ALA A 220 -8.20 -24.28 -11.41
CA ALA A 220 -9.10 -24.19 -10.26
C ALA A 220 -8.49 -23.35 -9.14
N ALA A 221 -7.23 -23.60 -8.79
CA ALA A 221 -6.52 -22.80 -7.81
C ALA A 221 -6.29 -21.36 -8.31
N ALA A 222 -5.97 -21.19 -9.60
CA ALA A 222 -5.84 -19.86 -10.20
C ALA A 222 -7.14 -19.04 -10.13
N ARG A 223 -8.29 -19.65 -10.44
CA ARG A 223 -9.61 -19.00 -10.30
C ARG A 223 -9.89 -18.58 -8.86
N ALA A 224 -9.58 -19.45 -7.90
CA ALA A 224 -9.79 -19.17 -6.48
C ALA A 224 -8.96 -17.95 -6.04
N LEU A 225 -7.70 -17.85 -6.48
CA LEU A 225 -6.88 -16.67 -6.21
C LEU A 225 -7.41 -15.42 -6.89
N LEU A 226 -7.83 -15.48 -8.16
CA LEU A 226 -8.40 -14.29 -8.82
C LEU A 226 -9.61 -13.73 -8.07
N ILE A 227 -10.52 -14.61 -7.63
CA ILE A 227 -11.68 -14.19 -6.82
C ILE A 227 -11.21 -13.54 -5.52
N LYS A 228 -10.27 -14.17 -4.83
CA LYS A 228 -9.73 -13.66 -3.57
C LYS A 228 -9.07 -12.29 -3.72
N ILE A 229 -8.33 -12.06 -4.81
CA ILE A 229 -7.73 -10.76 -5.11
C ILE A 229 -8.81 -9.74 -5.46
N ALA A 230 -9.82 -10.11 -6.26
CA ALA A 230 -10.93 -9.20 -6.57
C ALA A 230 -11.72 -8.80 -5.30
N GLU A 231 -11.86 -9.70 -4.33
CA GLU A 231 -12.50 -9.43 -3.03
C GLU A 231 -11.71 -8.46 -2.15
N THR A 232 -10.40 -8.23 -2.38
CA THR A 232 -9.64 -7.18 -1.68
C THR A 232 -9.91 -5.78 -2.24
N GLY A 233 -10.61 -5.67 -3.37
CA GLY A 233 -10.84 -4.40 -4.07
C GLY A 233 -9.80 -4.08 -5.13
N ASP A 234 -8.94 -5.03 -5.51
CA ASP A 234 -7.97 -4.83 -6.59
C ASP A 234 -8.71 -4.62 -7.91
N GLU A 235 -8.47 -3.49 -8.54
CA GLU A 235 -9.11 -3.04 -9.76
C GLU A 235 -8.77 -3.95 -10.95
N GLY A 236 -7.52 -4.39 -11.06
CA GLY A 236 -7.06 -5.27 -12.13
C GLY A 236 -7.70 -6.65 -12.05
N ALA A 237 -7.81 -7.20 -10.85
CA ALA A 237 -8.46 -8.47 -10.56
C ALA A 237 -9.98 -8.36 -10.70
N ILE A 238 -10.62 -7.26 -10.29
CA ILE A 238 -12.05 -7.04 -10.52
C ILE A 238 -12.35 -6.97 -12.02
N GLY A 239 -11.53 -6.25 -12.79
CA GLY A 239 -11.64 -6.19 -14.26
C GLY A 239 -11.47 -7.56 -14.89
N SER A 240 -10.39 -8.27 -14.55
CA SER A 240 -10.11 -9.61 -15.06
C SER A 240 -11.18 -10.62 -14.67
N TYR A 241 -11.65 -10.60 -13.43
CA TYR A 241 -12.71 -11.49 -12.95
C TYR A 241 -14.02 -11.22 -13.68
N GLY A 242 -14.40 -9.96 -13.84
CA GLY A 242 -15.60 -9.58 -14.58
C GLY A 242 -15.53 -9.98 -16.05
N ALA A 243 -14.40 -9.72 -16.68
CA ALA A 243 -14.11 -10.10 -18.08
C ALA A 243 -14.20 -11.60 -18.29
N TYR A 244 -13.59 -12.39 -17.39
CA TYR A 244 -13.58 -13.84 -17.51
C TYR A 244 -14.95 -14.46 -17.26
N LEU A 245 -15.77 -13.90 -16.35
CA LEU A 245 -17.17 -14.32 -16.21
C LEU A 245 -18.02 -13.99 -17.44
N ALA A 246 -17.72 -12.89 -18.12
CA ALA A 246 -18.41 -12.48 -19.34
C ALA A 246 -17.88 -13.13 -20.63
N HIS A 247 -16.86 -13.99 -20.53
CA HIS A 247 -16.15 -14.63 -21.65
C HIS A 247 -15.55 -13.62 -22.63
N THR A 248 -14.94 -12.55 -22.11
CA THR A 248 -14.29 -11.48 -22.87
C THR A 248 -12.92 -11.12 -22.24
N PRO A 249 -11.87 -11.96 -22.38
CA PRO A 249 -11.82 -13.32 -22.91
C PRO A 249 -12.13 -14.39 -21.84
N ASN A 250 -12.22 -15.68 -22.21
CA ASN A 250 -12.36 -16.80 -21.26
C ASN A 250 -11.04 -17.56 -21.07
N THR A 251 -10.08 -16.99 -20.32
CA THR A 251 -8.74 -17.60 -20.14
C THR A 251 -8.66 -18.59 -18.98
N LEU A 252 -9.48 -18.40 -17.94
CA LEU A 252 -9.49 -19.24 -16.73
C LEU A 252 -10.66 -20.24 -16.69
N ASP A 253 -11.40 -20.40 -17.80
CA ASP A 253 -12.55 -21.30 -17.91
C ASP A 253 -13.60 -21.10 -16.80
N PHE A 254 -14.01 -19.84 -16.60
CA PHE A 254 -15.10 -19.53 -15.69
C PHE A 254 -16.45 -19.90 -16.32
N PRO A 255 -17.44 -20.38 -15.54
CA PRO A 255 -18.82 -20.47 -16.01
C PRO A 255 -19.34 -19.09 -16.44
N LEU A 256 -20.06 -19.03 -17.55
CA LEU A 256 -20.62 -17.78 -18.07
C LEU A 256 -21.60 -17.15 -17.06
N ASP A 257 -21.32 -15.92 -16.65
CA ASP A 257 -22.20 -15.09 -15.82
C ASP A 257 -22.09 -13.63 -16.28
N LEU A 258 -22.92 -13.27 -17.26
CA LEU A 258 -22.94 -11.93 -17.85
C LEU A 258 -23.37 -10.86 -16.83
N VAL A 259 -24.25 -11.17 -15.89
CA VAL A 259 -24.76 -10.20 -14.91
C VAL A 259 -23.66 -9.85 -13.91
N LYS A 260 -22.99 -10.86 -13.36
CA LYS A 260 -21.86 -10.64 -12.46
C LYS A 260 -20.67 -10.03 -13.20
N GLY A 261 -20.37 -10.54 -14.40
CA GLY A 261 -19.27 -10.07 -15.24
C GLY A 261 -19.37 -8.59 -15.57
N TYR A 262 -20.52 -8.17 -16.13
CA TYR A 262 -20.81 -6.77 -16.40
C TYR A 262 -20.79 -5.92 -15.12
N GLY A 263 -21.40 -6.42 -14.04
CA GLY A 263 -21.50 -5.68 -12.78
C GLY A 263 -20.14 -5.40 -12.14
N LEU A 264 -19.19 -6.33 -12.21
CA LEU A 264 -17.83 -6.13 -11.71
C LEU A 264 -17.07 -5.08 -12.54
N ILE A 265 -17.10 -5.19 -13.88
CA ILE A 265 -16.44 -4.19 -14.74
C ILE A 265 -17.10 -2.82 -14.58
N PHE A 266 -18.42 -2.77 -14.39
CA PHE A 266 -19.15 -1.53 -14.16
C PHE A 266 -18.67 -0.76 -12.92
N LEU A 267 -18.14 -1.45 -11.90
CA LEU A 267 -17.56 -0.79 -10.72
C LEU A 267 -16.36 0.10 -11.11
N LEU A 268 -15.55 -0.35 -12.07
CA LEU A 268 -14.32 0.35 -12.47
C LEU A 268 -14.58 1.74 -13.08
N LEU A 269 -15.80 2.02 -13.54
CA LEU A 269 -16.20 3.36 -14.01
C LEU A 269 -16.05 4.43 -12.93
N GLU A 270 -16.01 4.05 -11.65
CA GLU A 270 -15.77 5.00 -10.56
C GLU A 270 -14.31 5.40 -10.42
N LEU A 271 -13.36 4.72 -11.05
CA LEU A 271 -11.92 5.03 -10.99
C LEU A 271 -11.53 6.10 -12.01
N ASP A 272 -12.09 7.30 -11.84
CA ASP A 272 -11.90 8.46 -12.73
C ASP A 272 -10.68 9.35 -12.39
N GLY A 273 -9.81 8.90 -11.49
CA GLY A 273 -8.57 9.60 -11.10
C GLY A 273 -7.40 9.41 -12.08
N GLY A 274 -7.55 8.51 -13.05
CA GLY A 274 -6.47 8.02 -13.92
C GLY A 274 -6.21 6.54 -13.68
N GLY A 275 -5.12 6.00 -14.26
CA GLY A 275 -4.73 4.59 -14.10
C GLY A 275 -5.33 3.62 -15.13
N GLY A 276 -6.25 4.08 -15.99
CA GLY A 276 -6.73 3.32 -17.15
C GLY A 276 -7.91 2.37 -16.89
N ALA A 277 -8.32 2.16 -15.63
CA ALA A 277 -9.39 1.20 -15.30
C ALA A 277 -10.76 1.67 -15.81
N LYS A 278 -11.03 2.98 -15.78
CA LYS A 278 -12.26 3.55 -16.32
C LYS A 278 -12.31 3.40 -17.84
N GLU A 279 -11.24 3.75 -18.54
CA GLU A 279 -11.13 3.62 -20.00
C GLU A 279 -11.30 2.16 -20.43
N TYR A 280 -10.65 1.23 -19.71
CA TYR A 280 -10.84 -0.21 -19.90
C TYR A 280 -12.31 -0.62 -19.75
N ALA A 281 -13.01 -0.13 -18.73
CA ALA A 281 -14.42 -0.45 -18.53
C ALA A 281 -15.31 0.16 -19.62
N GLU A 282 -15.04 1.39 -20.04
CA GLU A 282 -15.76 2.05 -21.14
C GLU A 282 -15.61 1.30 -22.47
N ASP A 283 -14.45 0.66 -22.71
CA ASP A 283 -14.19 -0.16 -23.89
C ASP A 283 -14.88 -1.53 -23.83
N ILE A 284 -14.87 -2.19 -22.66
CA ILE A 284 -15.34 -3.59 -22.53
C ILE A 284 -16.85 -3.69 -22.26
N LEU A 285 -17.45 -2.75 -21.52
CA LEU A 285 -18.87 -2.81 -21.18
C LEU A 285 -19.80 -2.87 -22.40
N PRO A 286 -19.56 -2.14 -23.52
CA PRO A 286 -20.35 -2.27 -24.74
C PRO A 286 -20.32 -3.68 -25.34
N GLU A 287 -19.16 -4.35 -25.32
CA GLU A 287 -19.02 -5.71 -25.86
C GLU A 287 -19.85 -6.72 -25.04
N ILE A 288 -19.81 -6.60 -23.71
CA ILE A 288 -20.59 -7.46 -22.83
C ILE A 288 -22.07 -7.13 -22.94
N ALA A 289 -22.44 -5.84 -22.98
CA ALA A 289 -23.82 -5.39 -23.13
C ALA A 289 -24.48 -5.91 -24.41
N ALA A 290 -23.73 -6.05 -25.51
CA ALA A 290 -24.23 -6.61 -26.76
C ALA A 290 -24.73 -8.06 -26.63
N LYS A 291 -24.30 -8.78 -25.58
CA LYS A 291 -24.69 -10.16 -25.26
C LYS A 291 -25.82 -10.21 -24.20
N MET A 292 -26.31 -9.06 -23.73
CA MET A 292 -27.24 -8.94 -22.61
C MET A 292 -28.56 -8.29 -22.99
N THR A 293 -29.61 -8.61 -22.25
CA THR A 293 -30.88 -7.89 -22.28
C THR A 293 -30.84 -6.63 -21.40
N PRO A 294 -31.69 -5.61 -21.64
CA PRO A 294 -31.80 -4.45 -20.76
C PRO A 294 -32.07 -4.82 -19.29
N GLY A 295 -32.89 -5.84 -19.06
CA GLY A 295 -33.17 -6.33 -17.71
C GLY A 295 -31.93 -6.92 -17.00
N GLN A 296 -31.07 -7.64 -17.73
CA GLN A 296 -29.81 -8.14 -17.19
C GLN A 296 -28.82 -7.03 -16.87
N ILE A 297 -28.79 -5.95 -17.66
CA ILE A 297 -27.94 -4.78 -17.39
C ILE A 297 -28.37 -4.10 -16.07
N GLU A 298 -29.68 -3.93 -15.84
CA GLU A 298 -30.18 -3.37 -14.58
C GLU A 298 -29.90 -4.29 -13.38
N GLN A 299 -29.99 -5.61 -13.56
CA GLN A 299 -29.57 -6.57 -12.54
C GLN A 299 -28.06 -6.47 -12.25
N ALA A 300 -27.23 -6.28 -13.28
CA ALA A 300 -25.78 -6.14 -13.13
C ALA A 300 -25.40 -4.88 -12.35
N LYS A 301 -26.06 -3.76 -12.62
CA LYS A 301 -25.89 -2.50 -11.84
C LYS A 301 -26.34 -2.68 -10.39
N ALA A 302 -27.43 -3.40 -10.16
CA ALA A 302 -27.88 -3.72 -8.80
C ALA A 302 -26.88 -4.63 -8.06
N PHE A 303 -26.31 -5.62 -8.75
CA PHE A 303 -25.21 -6.43 -8.24
C PHE A 303 -23.99 -5.58 -7.88
N ALA A 304 -23.54 -4.69 -8.78
CA ALA A 304 -22.41 -3.79 -8.55
C ALA A 304 -22.62 -2.94 -7.30
N LYS A 305 -23.81 -2.34 -7.14
CA LYS A 305 -24.17 -1.57 -5.93
C LYS A 305 -24.07 -2.41 -4.65
N LYS A 306 -24.50 -3.68 -4.70
CA LYS A 306 -24.39 -4.60 -3.56
C LYS A 306 -22.93 -4.97 -3.27
N TRP A 307 -22.15 -5.25 -4.31
CA TRP A 307 -20.72 -5.56 -4.19
C TRP A 307 -19.98 -4.42 -3.48
N LYS A 308 -20.14 -3.19 -3.97
CA LYS A 308 -19.55 -1.97 -3.38
C LYS A 308 -19.93 -1.76 -1.92
N ALA A 309 -21.15 -2.15 -1.51
CA ALA A 309 -21.62 -2.00 -0.14
C ALA A 309 -21.08 -3.07 0.82
N THR A 310 -20.47 -4.14 0.30
CA THR A 310 -20.08 -5.34 1.08
C THR A 310 -18.59 -5.68 1.00
N HIS A 311 -17.84 -4.99 0.14
CA HIS A 311 -16.41 -5.20 -0.08
C HIS A 311 -15.63 -3.90 0.16
N PRO A 312 -14.30 -3.99 0.37
CA PRO A 312 -13.44 -2.81 0.41
C PRO A 312 -13.58 -1.93 -0.85
N PRO A 313 -13.26 -0.63 -0.77
CA PRO A 313 -13.19 0.23 -1.93
C PRO A 313 -12.20 -0.28 -2.97
N LEU A 314 -12.46 0.04 -4.24
CA LEU A 314 -11.50 -0.23 -5.31
C LEU A 314 -10.16 0.47 -5.04
N SER A 315 -9.05 -0.18 -5.38
CA SER A 315 -7.70 0.35 -5.17
C SER A 315 -6.74 -0.19 -6.21
N TYR A 316 -5.87 0.69 -6.72
CA TYR A 316 -4.68 0.35 -7.52
C TYR A 316 -3.52 -0.24 -6.68
N PHE A 317 -3.73 -0.42 -5.37
CA PHE A 317 -2.72 -0.79 -4.38
C PHE A 317 -1.35 -0.11 -4.61
N PRO A 318 -1.29 1.24 -4.70
CA PRO A 318 -0.03 1.91 -4.96
C PRO A 318 1.00 1.56 -3.89
N GLU A 319 2.21 1.27 -4.33
CA GLU A 319 3.30 0.95 -3.42
C GLU A 319 3.58 2.14 -2.51
N LYS A 320 3.64 1.89 -1.19
CA LYS A 320 3.90 2.94 -0.20
C LYS A 320 5.18 3.72 -0.52
N LEU A 321 6.20 3.04 -1.05
CA LEU A 321 7.40 3.64 -1.64
C LEU A 321 7.38 3.51 -3.17
N GLY A 322 6.51 4.25 -3.84
CA GLY A 322 6.46 4.35 -5.31
C GLY A 322 7.51 5.31 -5.90
N PHE A 323 7.67 5.30 -7.22
CA PHE A 323 8.51 6.24 -7.97
C PHE A 323 7.80 7.59 -8.15
#